data_AF-A0A317YM98-F1
#
_entry.id   AF-A0A317YM98-F1
#
_cell.length_a   1.000
_cell.length_b   1.000
_cell.length_c   1.000
_cell.angle_alpha   90.00
_cell.angle_beta   90.00
_cell.angle_gamma   90.00
#
_symmetry.space_group_name_H-M   'P 1'
#
loop_
_entity.id
_entity.type
_entity.pdbx_description
1 polymer ?
#
loop_
_entity_poly.entity_id
_entity_poly.type
_entity_poly.pdbx_seq_one_letter_code
_entity_poly.pdbx_strand_id
1 'polypeptide(L)'
;VTPFEKLDFEKDYPYYTSGGFIHYCEYPKLQHNLKALEAVWDYSYDKVGYLGTNIPIDHCYECDYDGDFEATEKGFKCPNCGNDNP
;
A
#
# COMPACT_ATOMS: atom_id res chain seq x y z
N VAL A 1 3.92 1.87 12.96
CA VAL A 1 2.75 1.03 13.30
C VAL A 1 2.67 -0.07 12.26
N THR A 2 2.45 -1.30 12.67
CA THR A 2 2.25 -2.43 11.74
C THR A 2 0.81 -2.42 11.19
N PRO A 3 0.53 -3.10 10.06
CA PRO A 3 -0.84 -3.22 9.57
C PRO A 3 -1.80 -3.81 10.60
N PHE A 4 -1.36 -4.82 11.36
CA PHE A 4 -2.15 -5.46 12.41
C PHE A 4 -2.51 -4.48 13.55
N GLU A 5 -1.52 -3.77 14.08
CA GLU A 5 -1.72 -2.76 15.14
C GLU A 5 -2.64 -1.63 14.68
N LYS A 6 -2.51 -1.20 13.41
CA LYS A 6 -3.35 -0.15 12.84
C LYS A 6 -4.81 -0.61 12.74
N LEU A 7 -5.05 -1.83 12.29
CA LEU A 7 -6.41 -2.40 12.21
C LEU A 7 -7.03 -2.56 13.59
N ASP A 8 -6.27 -3.01 14.59
CA ASP A 8 -6.79 -3.11 15.96
C ASP A 8 -7.12 -1.76 16.57
N PHE A 9 -6.38 -0.72 16.21
CA PHE A 9 -6.65 0.64 16.66
C PHE A 9 -7.90 1.22 15.99
N GLU A 10 -8.08 0.98 14.68
CA GLU A 10 -9.14 1.65 13.90
C GLU A 10 -10.48 0.91 13.89
N LYS A 11 -10.52 -0.39 14.21
CA LYS A 11 -11.73 -1.24 14.09
C LYS A 11 -12.97 -0.73 14.84
N ASP A 12 -12.79 0.09 15.87
CA ASP A 12 -13.90 0.62 16.68
C ASP A 12 -14.52 1.90 16.08
N TYR A 13 -13.81 2.58 15.17
CA TYR A 13 -14.29 3.83 14.55
C TYR A 13 -15.51 3.67 13.64
N PRO A 14 -15.66 2.61 12.82
CA PRO A 14 -16.83 2.38 11.96
C PRO A 14 -18.18 2.46 12.69
N TYR A 15 -18.23 2.13 13.99
CA TYR A 15 -19.45 2.26 14.79
C TYR A 15 -19.95 3.72 14.85
N TYR A 16 -19.02 4.68 14.90
CA TYR A 16 -19.32 6.12 14.98
C TYR A 16 -19.44 6.79 13.60
N THR A 17 -18.93 6.15 12.54
CA THR A 17 -18.84 6.70 11.18
C THR A 17 -19.60 5.85 10.17
N SER A 18 -20.81 5.41 10.53
CA SER A 18 -21.65 4.52 9.69
C SER A 18 -22.07 5.10 8.33
N GLY A 19 -21.95 6.43 8.14
CA GLY A 19 -22.11 7.06 6.83
C GLY A 19 -20.99 6.76 5.83
N GLY A 20 -19.84 6.28 6.30
CA GLY A 20 -18.70 5.89 5.48
C GLY A 20 -17.41 5.77 6.27
N PHE A 21 -16.68 4.68 6.05
CA PHE A 21 -15.36 4.42 6.63
C PHE A 21 -14.53 3.59 5.65
N ILE A 22 -13.20 3.70 5.74
CA ILE A 22 -12.23 2.86 5.03
C ILE A 22 -10.94 2.80 5.85
N HIS A 23 -10.31 1.64 5.85
CA HIS A 23 -9.00 1.43 6.47
C HIS A 23 -7.96 1.27 5.37
N TYR A 24 -6.90 2.06 5.35
CA TYR A 24 -5.75 1.84 4.46
C TYR A 24 -4.55 1.33 5.24
N CYS A 25 -3.85 0.33 4.71
CA CYS A 25 -2.54 -0.08 5.20
C CYS A 25 -1.50 0.12 4.11
N GLU A 26 -0.31 0.59 4.51
CA GLU A 26 0.83 0.83 3.62
C GLU A 26 1.74 -0.39 3.62
N TYR A 27 2.18 -0.82 2.43
CA TYR A 27 3.06 -1.97 2.26
C TYR A 27 4.21 -1.63 1.31
N PRO A 28 5.39 -2.24 1.50
CA PRO A 28 6.41 -2.25 0.46
C PRO A 28 5.91 -3.04 -0.76
N LYS A 29 6.68 -3.09 -1.84
CA LYS A 29 6.36 -3.93 -2.99
C LYS A 29 6.30 -5.42 -2.59
N LEU A 30 5.10 -5.99 -2.57
CA LEU A 30 4.83 -7.37 -2.09
C LEU A 30 4.59 -8.39 -3.22
N GLN A 31 4.89 -8.07 -4.48
CA GLN A 31 4.73 -9.02 -5.60
C GLN A 31 5.46 -10.36 -5.37
N HIS A 32 6.61 -10.32 -4.69
CA HIS A 32 7.41 -11.50 -4.34
C HIS A 32 6.91 -12.21 -3.07
N ASN A 33 5.95 -11.64 -2.35
CA ASN A 33 5.44 -12.16 -1.07
C ASN A 33 3.94 -11.91 -0.90
N LEU A 34 3.15 -12.50 -1.80
CA LEU A 34 1.68 -12.39 -1.76
C LEU A 34 1.07 -12.97 -0.47
N LYS A 35 1.74 -13.93 0.18
CA LYS A 35 1.30 -14.50 1.45
C LYS A 35 1.33 -13.50 2.61
N ALA A 36 2.27 -12.56 2.62
CA ALA A 36 2.28 -11.49 3.61
C ALA A 36 1.10 -10.53 3.43
N LEU A 37 0.72 -10.26 2.17
CA LEU A 37 -0.46 -9.44 1.86
C LEU A 37 -1.75 -10.14 2.30
N GLU A 38 -1.90 -11.42 1.93
CA GLU A 38 -3.04 -12.26 2.31
C GLU A 38 -3.20 -12.35 3.83
N ALA A 39 -2.10 -12.45 4.58
CA ALA A 39 -2.16 -12.51 6.04
C ALA A 39 -2.82 -11.28 6.69
N VAL A 40 -2.64 -10.09 6.10
CA VAL A 40 -3.31 -8.88 6.62
C VAL A 40 -4.77 -8.84 6.19
N TRP A 41 -5.09 -9.29 4.97
CA TRP A 41 -6.47 -9.40 4.50
C TRP A 41 -7.27 -10.37 5.38
N ASP A 42 -6.73 -11.56 5.63
CA ASP A 42 -7.33 -12.56 6.53
C ASP A 42 -7.54 -11.99 7.92
N TYR A 43 -6.55 -11.26 8.45
CA TYR A 43 -6.67 -10.62 9.76
C TYR A 43 -7.77 -9.56 9.81
N SER A 44 -7.97 -8.84 8.70
CA SER A 44 -8.94 -7.74 8.59
C SER A 44 -10.38 -8.23 8.45
N TYR A 45 -10.59 -9.43 7.88
CA TYR A 45 -11.90 -9.93 7.44
C TYR A 45 -12.96 -9.88 8.55
N ASP A 46 -12.60 -10.31 9.75
CA ASP A 46 -13.51 -10.33 10.90
C ASP A 46 -13.46 -9.04 11.76
N LYS A 47 -12.65 -8.04 11.38
CA LYS A 47 -12.40 -6.84 12.21
C LYS A 47 -12.90 -5.54 11.61
N VAL A 48 -12.77 -5.37 10.30
CA VAL A 48 -13.12 -4.12 9.62
C VAL A 48 -13.98 -4.39 8.40
N GLY A 49 -14.96 -3.51 8.15
CA GLY A 49 -15.91 -3.70 7.05
C GLY A 49 -15.39 -3.27 5.68
N TYR A 50 -14.33 -2.45 5.60
CA TYR A 50 -13.78 -1.96 4.33
C TYR A 50 -12.28 -1.65 4.43
N LEU A 51 -11.45 -2.47 3.76
CA LEU A 51 -10.00 -2.35 3.73
C LEU A 51 -9.50 -2.00 2.32
N GLY A 52 -8.56 -1.06 2.24
CA GLY A 52 -7.72 -0.77 1.09
C GLY A 52 -6.26 -1.09 1.37
N THR A 53 -5.54 -1.54 0.35
CA THR A 53 -4.11 -1.85 0.41
C THR A 53 -3.35 -0.89 -0.49
N ASN A 54 -2.44 -0.12 0.10
CA ASN A 54 -1.59 0.81 -0.64
C ASN A 54 -0.21 0.17 -0.85
N ILE A 55 0.16 0.01 -2.12
CA ILE A 55 1.46 -0.54 -2.54
C ILE A 55 2.00 0.40 -3.62
N PRO A 56 3.30 0.72 -3.65
CA PRO A 56 3.90 1.40 -4.78
C PRO A 56 3.75 0.55 -6.06
N ILE A 57 3.24 1.18 -7.12
CA ILE A 57 3.05 0.57 -8.43
C ILE A 57 3.64 1.53 -9.47
N ASP A 58 4.96 1.50 -9.60
CA ASP A 58 5.68 2.34 -10.54
C ASP A 58 6.08 1.53 -11.78
N HIS A 59 5.95 2.17 -12.95
CA HIS A 59 6.31 1.61 -14.25
C HIS A 59 7.05 2.65 -15.09
N CYS A 60 8.24 2.29 -15.59
CA CYS A 60 9.08 3.20 -16.38
C CYS A 60 8.84 3.02 -17.87
N TYR A 61 8.19 3.98 -18.52
CA TYR A 61 7.89 3.93 -19.95
C TYR A 61 9.12 4.02 -20.88
N GLU A 62 10.30 4.42 -20.38
CA GLU A 62 11.54 4.47 -21.18
C GLU A 62 12.28 3.12 -21.25
N CYS A 63 12.13 2.26 -20.25
CA CYS A 63 12.90 1.00 -20.15
C CYS A 63 12.08 -0.20 -19.67
N ASP A 64 10.75 -0.05 -19.59
CA ASP A 64 9.78 -1.05 -19.14
C ASP A 64 10.06 -1.62 -17.74
N TYR A 65 10.77 -0.88 -16.89
CA TYR A 65 11.07 -1.32 -15.53
C TYR A 65 9.84 -1.19 -14.63
N ASP A 66 9.42 -2.32 -14.05
CA ASP A 66 8.39 -2.41 -13.01
C ASP A 66 9.04 -2.56 -11.63
N GLY A 67 9.05 -1.51 -10.82
CA GLY A 67 9.76 -1.51 -9.53
C GLY A 67 9.74 -0.15 -8.87
N ASP A 68 10.05 -0.11 -7.58
CA ASP A 68 9.96 1.12 -6.80
C ASP A 68 10.94 2.16 -7.32
N PHE A 69 10.44 3.36 -7.61
CA PHE A 69 11.28 4.48 -8.04
C PHE A 69 11.94 5.16 -6.85
N GLU A 70 13.10 5.77 -7.09
CA GLU A 70 13.75 6.60 -6.09
C GLU A 70 13.02 7.93 -5.99
N ALA A 71 12.51 8.26 -4.80
CA ALA A 71 11.93 9.57 -4.53
C ALA A 71 13.05 10.60 -4.30
N THR A 72 13.15 11.57 -5.19
CA THR A 72 14.14 12.67 -5.15
C THR A 72 13.47 14.00 -4.81
N GLU A 73 14.25 15.05 -4.51
CA GLU A 73 13.72 16.40 -4.28
C GLU A 73 12.94 16.98 -5.49
N LYS A 74 13.16 16.44 -6.69
CA LYS A 74 12.58 16.94 -7.94
C LYS A 74 11.47 16.06 -8.51
N GLY A 75 11.16 14.93 -7.89
CA GLY A 75 10.21 13.93 -8.40
C GLY A 75 10.76 12.51 -8.27
N PHE A 76 10.29 11.60 -9.12
CA PHE A 76 10.72 10.21 -9.10
C PHE A 76 11.79 9.92 -10.15
N LYS A 77 12.70 9.00 -9.82
CA LYS A 77 13.76 8.55 -10.71
C LYS A 77 13.75 7.03 -10.84
N CYS A 78 13.72 6.55 -12.08
CA CYS A 78 13.82 5.13 -12.37
C CYS A 78 15.22 4.61 -11.98
N PRO A 79 15.34 3.57 -11.13
CA PRO A 79 16.63 3.04 -10.71
C PRO A 79 17.35 2.25 -11.82
N ASN A 80 16.63 1.82 -12.86
CA ASN A 80 17.18 1.01 -13.95
C ASN A 80 17.85 1.87 -15.05
N CYS A 81 17.16 2.89 -15.56
CA CYS A 81 17.68 3.72 -16.65
C CYS A 81 17.97 5.19 -16.25
N GLY A 82 17.61 5.58 -15.02
CA GLY A 82 17.79 6.95 -14.54
C GLY A 82 16.74 7.95 -15.04
N ASN A 83 15.69 7.49 -15.73
CA ASN A 83 14.59 8.34 -16.20
C ASN A 83 13.96 9.13 -15.05
N ASP A 84 13.90 10.46 -15.20
CA ASP A 84 13.25 11.41 -14.30
C ASP A 84 12.22 12.29 -15.04
N ASN A 85 11.79 11.85 -16.23
CA ASN A 85 10.73 12.51 -16.98
C ASN A 85 9.39 12.39 -16.22
N PRO A 86 8.65 13.51 -16.06
CA PRO A 86 7.32 13.51 -15.43
C PRO A 86 6.24 12.85 -16.27
#